data_AF-A0A846LDN3-F1
#
_entry.id   AF-A0A846LDN3-F1
#
_cell.length_a   1.000
_cell.length_b   1.000
_cell.length_c   1.000
_cell.angle_alpha   90.00
_cell.angle_beta   90.00
_cell.angle_gamma   90.00
#
_symmetry.space_group_name_H-M   'P 1'
#
loop_
_entity.id
_entity.type
_entity.pdbx_description
1 polymer ?
#
loop_
_entity_poly.entity_id
_entity_poly.type
_entity_poly.pdbx_seq_one_letter_code
_entity_poly.pdbx_strand_id
1 'polypeptide(L)'
;MRVLRLLGWSVLAVAVAAWLALVEVFWLPWRVGGVPVPVSLLVAVVGNLMLVDAARRLSGSRLVAVLPAVVWLVIAIAGTMRRPEGDLLLPGGDAATQAVTLGFLLFGVVAAAFAVGRALGAEPVRQVRPARAGSGSGGAR
;
A
#
# COMPACT_ATOMS: atom_id res chain seq x y z
N MET A 1 10.98 -16.62 -17.86
CA MET A 1 9.79 -16.74 -16.98
C MET A 1 9.81 -15.79 -15.76
N ARG A 2 10.93 -15.67 -15.02
CA ARG A 2 11.01 -14.80 -13.82
C ARG A 2 10.68 -13.32 -14.09
N VAL A 3 11.18 -12.77 -15.20
CA VAL A 3 10.92 -11.36 -15.60
C VAL A 3 9.44 -11.13 -15.89
N LEU A 4 8.80 -11.98 -16.71
CA LEU A 4 7.36 -11.93 -16.96
C LEU A 4 6.53 -12.00 -15.68
N ARG A 5 6.92 -12.86 -14.73
CA ARG A 5 6.22 -12.96 -13.44
C ARG A 5 6.34 -11.68 -12.62
N LEU A 6 7.53 -11.06 -12.58
CA LEU A 6 7.72 -9.79 -11.90
C LEU A 6 6.92 -8.66 -12.56
N LEU A 7 6.91 -8.60 -13.89
CA LEU A 7 6.10 -7.63 -14.64
C LEU A 7 4.62 -7.81 -14.35
N GLY A 8 4.12 -9.04 -14.36
CA GLY A 8 2.72 -9.33 -14.02
C GLY A 8 2.35 -8.87 -12.61
N TRP A 9 3.21 -9.15 -11.62
CA TRP A 9 2.99 -8.66 -10.24
C TRP A 9 3.09 -7.14 -10.13
N SER A 10 3.99 -6.49 -10.86
CA SER A 10 4.08 -5.02 -10.90
C SER A 10 2.81 -4.41 -11.45
N VAL A 11 2.33 -4.91 -12.60
CA VAL A 11 1.09 -4.43 -13.23
C VAL A 11 -0.10 -4.61 -12.29
N LEU A 12 -0.23 -5.80 -11.67
CA LEU A 12 -1.32 -6.05 -10.73
C LEU A 12 -1.25 -5.15 -9.50
N ALA A 13 -0.06 -4.98 -8.91
CA ALA A 13 0.15 -4.11 -7.76
C ALA A 13 -0.23 -2.66 -8.07
N VAL A 14 0.17 -2.16 -9.25
CA VAL A 14 -0.18 -0.81 -9.72
C VAL A 14 -1.69 -0.68 -9.96
N ALA A 15 -2.30 -1.63 -10.67
CA ALA A 15 -3.72 -1.56 -11.02
C ALA A 15 -4.61 -1.59 -9.76
N VAL A 16 -4.33 -2.50 -8.82
CA VAL A 16 -5.11 -2.63 -7.57
C VAL A 16 -4.90 -1.41 -6.68
N ALA A 17 -3.66 -0.93 -6.52
CA ALA A 17 -3.39 0.26 -5.74
C ALA A 17 -4.03 1.52 -6.35
N ALA A 18 -4.00 1.64 -7.68
CA ALA A 18 -4.60 2.76 -8.38
C ALA A 18 -6.12 2.76 -8.22
N TRP A 19 -6.75 1.61 -8.43
CA TRP A 19 -8.19 1.45 -8.22
C TRP A 19 -8.59 1.82 -6.78
N LEU A 20 -7.89 1.28 -5.78
CA LEU A 20 -8.18 1.54 -4.38
C LEU A 20 -8.02 3.02 -4.04
N ALA A 21 -6.91 3.65 -4.45
CA ALA A 21 -6.65 5.06 -4.18
C ALA A 21 -7.70 5.98 -4.81
N LEU A 22 -8.18 5.66 -6.03
CA LEU A 22 -9.26 6.40 -6.67
C LEU A 22 -10.56 6.28 -5.87
N VAL A 23 -10.93 5.06 -5.47
CA VAL A 23 -12.14 4.82 -4.66
C VAL A 23 -12.05 5.59 -3.33
N GLU A 24 -10.90 5.56 -2.67
CA GLU A 24 -10.68 6.31 -1.43
C GLU A 24 -10.84 7.82 -1.61
N VAL A 25 -10.25 8.38 -2.67
CA VAL A 25 -10.40 9.81 -2.99
C VAL A 25 -11.86 10.17 -3.26
N PHE A 26 -12.61 9.33 -3.97
CA PHE A 26 -14.03 9.55 -4.23
C PHE A 26 -14.93 9.38 -2.99
N TRP A 27 -14.47 8.66 -1.96
CA TRP A 27 -15.19 8.54 -0.69
C TRP A 27 -14.95 9.69 0.29
N LEU A 28 -13.92 10.52 0.09
CA LEU A 28 -13.66 11.67 0.97
C LEU A 28 -14.84 12.65 1.10
N PRO A 29 -15.59 13.01 0.04
CA PRO A 29 -16.75 13.89 0.18
C PRO A 29 -18.01 13.17 0.70
N TRP A 30 -17.95 11.87 0.98
CA TRP A 30 -19.13 11.12 1.40
C TRP A 30 -19.61 11.56 2.79
N ARG A 31 -20.90 11.89 2.86
CA ARG A 31 -21.56 12.34 4.08
C ARG A 31 -22.81 11.54 4.39
N VAL A 32 -23.08 11.40 5.68
CA VAL A 32 -24.35 10.89 6.21
C VAL A 32 -24.89 11.93 7.19
N GLY A 33 -26.08 12.47 6.91
CA GLY A 33 -26.67 13.53 7.73
C GLY A 33 -25.84 14.84 7.78
N GLY A 34 -25.08 15.15 6.73
CA GLY A 34 -24.22 16.34 6.67
C GLY A 34 -22.85 16.20 7.35
N VAL A 35 -22.61 15.09 8.06
CA VAL A 35 -21.31 14.79 8.69
C VAL A 35 -20.45 13.96 7.74
N PRO A 36 -19.17 14.32 7.51
CA PRO A 36 -18.27 13.53 6.68
C PRO A 36 -17.96 12.19 7.36
N VAL A 37 -18.02 11.10 6.60
CA VAL A 37 -17.72 9.76 7.11
C VAL A 37 -16.27 9.40 6.74
N PRO A 38 -15.36 9.20 7.70
CA PRO A 38 -13.93 9.04 7.43
C PRO A 38 -13.55 7.61 6.97
N VAL A 39 -14.36 7.00 6.09
CA VAL A 39 -14.11 5.65 5.57
C VAL A 39 -12.79 5.60 4.81
N SER A 40 -12.52 6.61 3.98
CA SER A 40 -11.28 6.71 3.20
C SER A 40 -10.02 6.66 4.08
N LEU A 41 -10.06 7.24 5.28
CA LEU A 41 -8.92 7.25 6.19
C LEU A 41 -8.60 5.84 6.69
N LEU A 42 -9.62 5.09 7.11
CA LEU A 42 -9.45 3.71 7.57
C LEU A 42 -8.96 2.82 6.43
N VAL A 43 -9.55 2.97 5.24
CA VAL A 43 -9.19 2.18 4.07
C VAL A 43 -7.78 2.53 3.58
N ALA A 44 -7.36 3.81 3.63
CA ALA A 44 -5.99 4.20 3.29
C ALA A 44 -4.96 3.54 4.20
N VAL A 45 -5.21 3.51 5.51
CA VAL A 45 -4.29 2.89 6.48
C VAL A 45 -4.21 1.39 6.23
N VAL A 46 -5.36 0.71 6.22
CA VAL A 46 -5.42 -0.75 6.06
C VAL A 46 -4.91 -1.16 4.67
N GLY A 47 -5.33 -0.45 3.63
CA GLY A 47 -4.95 -0.66 2.25
C GLY A 47 -3.45 -0.55 2.02
N ASN A 48 -2.81 0.52 2.52
CA ASN A 48 -1.37 0.68 2.38
C ASN A 48 -0.59 -0.41 3.14
N LEU A 49 -1.01 -0.76 4.36
CA LEU A 49 -0.38 -1.84 5.12
C LEU A 49 -0.51 -3.20 4.43
N MET A 50 -1.71 -3.54 3.96
CA MET A 50 -2.02 -4.84 3.35
C MET A 50 -1.46 -4.98 1.95
N LEU A 51 -1.60 -3.97 1.08
CA LEU A 51 -1.16 -4.06 -0.32
C LEU A 51 0.35 -4.14 -0.43
N VAL A 52 1.10 -3.38 0.37
CA VAL A 52 2.56 -3.44 0.40
C VAL A 52 3.04 -4.81 0.89
N ASP A 53 2.44 -5.34 1.97
CA ASP A 53 2.78 -6.66 2.53
C ASP A 53 2.43 -7.79 1.54
N ALA A 54 1.25 -7.74 0.91
CA ALA A 54 0.82 -8.70 -0.10
C ALA A 54 1.72 -8.66 -1.34
N ALA A 55 2.01 -7.47 -1.87
CA ALA A 55 2.92 -7.28 -3.00
C ALA A 55 4.31 -7.85 -2.71
N ARG A 56 4.81 -7.66 -1.48
CA ARG A 56 6.08 -8.24 -1.02
C ARG A 56 6.03 -9.77 -0.98
N ARG A 57 5.01 -10.36 -0.35
CA ARG A 57 4.88 -11.82 -0.16
C ARG A 57 4.66 -12.56 -1.48
N LEU A 58 3.81 -12.03 -2.36
CA LEU A 58 3.43 -12.68 -3.61
C LEU A 58 4.51 -12.57 -4.69
N SER A 59 5.17 -11.42 -4.79
CA SER A 59 6.20 -11.21 -5.81
C SER A 59 7.61 -11.64 -5.36
N GLY A 60 7.87 -11.64 -4.05
CA GLY A 60 9.21 -11.79 -3.48
C GLY A 60 10.16 -10.62 -3.75
N SER A 61 9.70 -9.57 -4.44
CA SER A 61 10.51 -8.41 -4.84
C SER A 61 10.32 -7.23 -3.90
N ARG A 62 11.41 -6.56 -3.54
CA ARG A 62 11.36 -5.32 -2.74
C ARG A 62 10.78 -4.18 -3.56
N LEU A 63 11.14 -4.13 -4.84
CA LEU A 63 10.72 -3.07 -5.75
C LEU A 63 9.21 -3.10 -5.99
N VAL A 64 8.64 -4.29 -6.19
CA VAL A 64 7.18 -4.46 -6.38
C VAL A 64 6.41 -4.09 -5.11
N ALA A 65 6.98 -4.34 -3.92
CA ALA A 65 6.35 -3.98 -2.66
C ALA A 65 6.21 -2.48 -2.44
N VAL A 66 7.08 -1.65 -3.04
CA VAL A 66 7.03 -0.19 -2.92
C VAL A 66 5.97 0.42 -3.85
N LEU A 67 5.63 -0.26 -4.94
CA LEU A 67 4.72 0.28 -5.97
C LEU A 67 3.34 0.69 -5.42
N PRO A 68 2.64 -0.10 -4.57
CA PRO A 68 1.34 0.30 -4.06
C PRO A 68 1.38 1.64 -3.31
N ALA A 69 2.37 1.83 -2.44
CA ALA A 69 2.55 3.06 -1.68
C ALA A 69 2.81 4.28 -2.58
N VAL A 70 3.64 4.12 -3.62
CA VAL A 70 3.94 5.18 -4.57
C VAL A 70 2.72 5.55 -5.40
N VAL A 71 2.02 4.55 -5.93
CA VAL A 71 0.81 4.77 -6.74
C VAL A 71 -0.28 5.46 -5.92
N TRP A 72 -0.50 4.99 -4.70
CA TRP A 72 -1.43 5.63 -3.77
C TRP A 72 -1.06 7.09 -3.53
N LEU A 73 0.21 7.38 -3.22
CA LEU A 73 0.68 8.74 -2.95
C LEU A 73 0.51 9.65 -4.16
N VAL A 74 0.86 9.18 -5.36
CA VAL A 74 0.70 9.94 -6.60
C VAL A 74 -0.76 10.32 -6.81
N ILE A 75 -1.69 9.38 -6.62
CA ILE A 75 -3.14 9.63 -6.81
C ILE A 75 -3.68 10.55 -5.71
N ALA A 76 -3.30 10.32 -4.46
CA ALA A 76 -3.71 11.15 -3.33
C ALA A 76 -3.27 12.61 -3.53
N ILE A 77 -2.00 12.84 -3.92
CA ILE A 77 -1.49 14.19 -4.23
C ILE A 77 -2.19 14.76 -5.46
N ALA A 78 -2.36 13.98 -6.53
CA ALA A 78 -3.06 14.45 -7.72
C ALA A 78 -4.50 14.89 -7.43
N GLY A 79 -5.18 14.23 -6.49
CA GLY A 79 -6.52 14.63 -6.02
C GLY A 79 -6.54 15.98 -5.31
N THR A 80 -5.43 16.43 -4.72
CA THR A 80 -5.30 17.76 -4.08
C THR A 80 -4.98 18.88 -5.08
N MET A 81 -4.57 18.53 -6.30
CA MET A 81 -4.22 19.52 -7.30
C MET A 81 -5.48 20.17 -7.88
N ARG A 82 -5.43 21.49 -7.99
CA ARG A 82 -6.49 22.28 -8.61
C ARG A 82 -6.46 22.03 -10.12
N ARG A 83 -7.59 21.61 -10.68
CA ARG A 83 -7.69 21.32 -12.10
C ARG A 83 -7.91 22.62 -12.90
N PRO A 84 -7.57 22.65 -14.21
CA PRO A 84 -7.76 23.82 -15.07
C PRO A 84 -9.21 24.32 -15.10
N GLU A 85 -10.17 23.42 -14.92
CA GLU A 85 -11.60 23.71 -14.88
C GLU A 85 -12.03 24.41 -13.56
N GLY A 86 -11.12 24.55 -12.60
CA GLY A 86 -11.35 25.18 -11.30
C GLY A 86 -11.97 24.24 -10.26
N ASP A 87 -12.25 22.98 -10.61
CA ASP A 87 -12.72 21.98 -9.67
C ASP A 87 -11.56 21.33 -8.89
N LEU A 88 -11.89 20.93 -7.66
CA LEU A 88 -11.01 20.16 -6.78
C LEU A 88 -11.73 18.87 -6.44
N LEU A 89 -11.05 17.74 -6.61
CA LEU A 89 -11.54 16.46 -6.09
C LEU A 89 -11.54 16.45 -4.55
N LEU A 90 -10.58 17.16 -3.94
CA LEU A 90 -10.57 17.47 -2.51
C LEU A 90 -10.86 18.98 -2.32
N PRO A 91 -12.14 19.39 -2.28
CA PRO A 91 -12.47 20.78 -2.04
C PRO A 91 -12.01 21.18 -0.63
N GLY A 92 -11.40 22.36 -0.52
CA GLY A 92 -11.27 23.07 0.77
C GLY A 92 -12.67 23.46 1.25
N GLY A 93 -13.32 22.54 1.97
CA GLY A 93 -14.67 22.71 2.49
C GLY A 93 -14.68 23.27 3.92
N ASP A 94 -15.68 22.85 4.69
CA ASP A 94 -15.75 23.08 6.13
C ASP A 94 -14.54 22.46 6.88
N ALA A 95 -14.27 22.96 8.09
CA ALA A 95 -13.16 22.50 8.91
C ALA A 95 -13.16 20.96 9.12
N ALA A 96 -14.35 20.35 9.14
CA ALA A 96 -14.50 18.90 9.24
C ALA A 96 -13.97 18.17 7.99
N THR A 97 -14.31 18.62 6.78
CA THR A 97 -13.76 18.02 5.53
C THR A 97 -12.27 18.19 5.44
N GLN A 98 -11.78 19.37 5.83
CA GLN A 98 -10.35 19.66 5.84
C GLN A 98 -9.62 18.74 6.83
N ALA A 99 -10.17 18.52 8.02
CA ALA A 99 -9.60 17.59 9.00
C ALA A 99 -9.58 16.15 8.48
N VAL A 100 -10.65 15.67 7.84
CA VAL A 100 -10.70 14.32 7.25
C VAL A 100 -9.68 14.18 6.11
N THR A 101 -9.54 15.21 5.27
CA THR A 101 -8.58 15.26 4.16
C THR A 101 -7.14 15.21 4.66
N LEU A 102 -6.80 16.05 5.65
CA LEU A 102 -5.47 16.07 6.26
C LEU A 102 -5.19 14.77 7.00
N GLY A 103 -6.19 14.21 7.69
CA GLY A 103 -6.09 12.90 8.33
C GLY A 103 -5.82 11.78 7.32
N PHE A 104 -6.57 11.75 6.22
CA PHE A 104 -6.35 10.79 5.12
C PHE A 104 -4.92 10.84 4.60
N LEU A 105 -4.40 12.05 4.31
CA LEU A 105 -3.02 12.22 3.85
C LEU A 105 -2.01 11.82 4.92
N LEU A 106 -2.15 12.33 6.15
CA LEU A 106 -1.22 12.06 7.24
C LEU A 106 -1.15 10.56 7.55
N PHE A 107 -2.28 9.93 7.85
CA PHE A 107 -2.32 8.53 8.25
C PHE A 107 -2.00 7.59 7.09
N GLY A 108 -2.45 7.91 5.87
CA GLY A 108 -2.12 7.13 4.68
C GLY A 108 -0.62 7.17 4.37
N VAL A 109 0.01 8.34 4.40
CA VAL A 109 1.47 8.49 4.20
C VAL A 109 2.25 7.77 5.30
N VAL A 110 1.87 7.93 6.57
CA VAL A 110 2.54 7.25 7.68
C VAL A 110 2.42 5.72 7.55
N ALA A 111 1.22 5.21 7.23
CA ALA A 111 0.99 3.79 7.02
C ALA A 111 1.80 3.25 5.83
N ALA A 112 1.84 3.98 4.71
CA ALA A 112 2.61 3.63 3.52
C ALA A 112 4.11 3.60 3.82
N ALA A 113 4.64 4.64 4.46
CA ALA A 113 6.06 4.73 4.84
C ALA A 113 6.44 3.60 5.81
N PHE A 114 5.59 3.32 6.80
CA PHE A 114 5.79 2.23 7.74
C PHE A 114 5.79 0.87 7.03
N ALA A 115 4.81 0.61 6.16
CA ALA A 115 4.70 -0.65 5.42
C ALA A 115 5.92 -0.88 4.52
N VAL A 116 6.35 0.16 3.79
CA VAL A 116 7.54 0.13 2.95
C VAL A 116 8.79 -0.10 3.79
N GLY A 117 8.94 0.61 4.92
CA GLY A 117 10.04 0.42 5.85
C GLY A 117 10.16 -1.03 6.33
N ARG A 118 9.03 -1.66 6.71
CA ARG A 118 8.99 -3.09 7.05
C ARG A 118 9.36 -3.98 5.86
N ALA A 119 8.84 -3.71 4.67
CA ALA A 119 9.07 -4.55 3.48
C ALA A 119 10.53 -4.52 3.01
N LEU A 120 11.20 -3.37 3.15
CA LEU A 120 12.60 -3.17 2.81
C LEU A 120 13.54 -3.68 3.90
N GLY A 121 13.21 -3.41 5.18
CA GLY A 121 13.99 -3.80 6.35
C GLY A 121 13.86 -5.27 6.75
N ALA A 122 12.85 -5.98 6.25
CA ALA A 122 12.77 -7.43 6.43
C ALA A 122 14.00 -8.11 5.79
N GLU A 123 14.86 -8.66 6.66
CA GLU A 123 15.90 -9.61 6.31
C GLU A 123 15.32 -10.73 5.43
N PRO A 124 16.07 -11.28 4.45
CA PRO A 124 15.62 -12.46 3.74
C PRO A 124 15.36 -13.53 4.79
N VAL A 125 14.12 -14.03 4.88
CA VAL A 125 13.77 -15.14 5.78
C VAL A 125 14.83 -16.22 5.58
N ARG A 126 15.73 -16.35 6.56
CA ARG A 126 16.76 -17.37 6.59
C ARG A 126 15.98 -18.66 6.59
N GLN A 127 15.86 -19.30 5.43
CA GLN A 127 15.33 -20.65 5.35
C GLN A 127 16.22 -21.46 6.29
N VAL A 128 15.69 -21.80 7.46
CA VAL A 128 16.30 -22.76 8.35
C VAL A 128 16.27 -24.05 7.54
N ARG A 129 17.33 -24.29 6.77
CA ARG A 129 17.59 -25.57 6.14
C ARG A 129 17.50 -26.56 7.29
N PRO A 130 16.57 -27.52 7.30
CA PRO A 130 16.62 -28.57 8.30
C PRO A 130 18.02 -29.16 8.19
N ALA A 131 18.75 -29.14 9.31
CA ALA A 131 20.08 -29.73 9.36
C ALA A 131 19.94 -31.13 8.76
N ARG A 132 20.68 -31.38 7.68
CA ARG A 132 20.77 -32.72 7.08
C ARG A 132 21.12 -33.64 8.24
N ALA A 133 20.17 -34.44 8.70
CA ALA A 133 20.45 -35.49 9.66
C ALA A 133 21.52 -36.35 9.00
N GLY A 134 22.74 -36.25 9.53
CA GLY A 134 23.87 -37.02 9.05
C GLY A 134 23.49 -38.48 9.11
N SER A 135 23.40 -39.10 7.95
CA SER A 135 23.44 -40.54 7.77
C SER A 135 24.73 -41.05 8.42
N GLY A 136 24.65 -41.42 9.70
CA GLY A 136 25.70 -42.09 10.43
C GLY A 136 25.80 -43.54 9.99
N SER A 137 26.30 -43.78 8.77
CA SER A 137 26.87 -45.08 8.39
C SER A 137 28.28 -45.14 8.96
N GLY A 138 28.38 -45.33 10.27
CA GLY A 138 29.63 -45.56 10.98
C GLY A 138 29.66 -47.01 11.44
N GLY A 139 30.24 -47.89 10.63
CA GLY A 139 30.52 -49.25 11.07
C GLY A 139 31.54 -49.26 12.21
N ALA A 140 31.32 -50.12 13.19
CA ALA A 140 32.38 -50.71 14.00
C ALA A 140 31.80 -51.87 14.84
N ARG A 141 32.33 -53.07 14.56
CA ARG A 141 32.42 -54.29 15.38
C ARG A 141 31.24 -55.25 15.35
#